data_AF-A0A9W5QVY0-F1
#
_entry.id   AF-A0A9W5QVY0-F1
#
_cell.length_a   1.000
_cell.length_b   1.000
_cell.length_c   1.000
_cell.angle_alpha   90.00
_cell.angle_beta   90.00
_cell.angle_gamma   90.00
#
_symmetry.space_group_name_H-M   'P 1'
#
loop_
_entity.id
_entity.type
_entity.pdbx_description
1 polymer ?
#
loop_
_entity_poly.entity_id
_entity_poly.type
_entity_poly.pdbx_seq_one_letter_code
_entity_poly.pdbx_strand_id
1 'polypeptide(L)'
;MDVITYNDFQNDKKWKDYLLYCDKSYFFGDREFRPHSKDDKTGAGFLLKYGNTIEVCYETAIEHSEKNRDTIIFSISRAISKKLVYGY
;
A
#
# COMPACT_ATOMS: atom_id res chain seq x y z
N MET A 1 11.34 5.92 0.25
CA MET A 1 9.95 5.46 0.22
C MET A 1 9.16 6.72 -0.01
N ASP A 2 8.71 6.90 -1.25
CA ASP A 2 8.11 8.16 -1.68
C ASP A 2 6.69 8.25 -1.12
N VAL A 3 6.36 9.43 -0.62
CA VAL A 3 5.07 9.73 -0.02
C VAL A 3 4.09 10.03 -1.14
N ILE A 4 2.87 9.48 -1.06
CA ILE A 4 1.86 9.74 -2.09
C ILE A 4 1.42 11.21 -2.05
N THR A 5 1.44 11.89 -3.20
CA THR A 5 0.83 13.22 -3.30
C THR A 5 -0.69 13.09 -3.48
N TYR A 6 -1.44 14.17 -3.20
CA TYR A 6 -2.89 14.17 -3.44
C TYR A 6 -3.23 13.82 -4.90
N ASN A 7 -2.42 14.30 -5.86
CA ASN A 7 -2.64 14.04 -7.26
C ASN A 7 -2.39 12.56 -7.63
N ASP A 8 -1.36 11.94 -7.05
CA ASP A 8 -1.09 10.50 -7.25
C ASP A 8 -2.22 9.65 -6.68
N PHE A 9 -2.70 10.00 -5.48
CA PHE A 9 -3.82 9.33 -4.84
C PHE A 9 -5.10 9.42 -5.68
N GLN A 10 -5.43 10.57 -6.25
CA GLN A 10 -6.64 10.70 -7.08
C GLN A 10 -6.50 9.97 -8.42
N ASN A 11 -5.32 10.02 -9.04
CA ASN A 11 -5.11 9.47 -10.38
C ASN A 11 -4.81 7.96 -10.42
N ASP A 12 -4.54 7.34 -9.28
CA ASP A 12 -4.43 5.88 -9.23
C ASP A 12 -5.81 5.24 -9.45
N LYS A 13 -6.07 4.85 -10.70
CA LYS A 13 -7.29 4.15 -11.13
C LYS A 13 -7.16 2.63 -11.05
N LYS A 14 -5.94 2.11 -10.88
CA LYS A 14 -5.63 0.67 -10.88
C LYS A 14 -5.41 0.13 -9.48
N TRP A 15 -5.54 0.96 -8.45
CA TRP A 15 -5.30 0.57 -7.08
C TRP A 15 -6.04 -0.69 -6.64
N LYS A 16 -7.25 -0.94 -7.16
CA LYS A 16 -8.04 -2.16 -6.88
C LYS A 16 -7.42 -3.43 -7.47
N ASP A 17 -6.66 -3.32 -8.55
CA ASP A 17 -5.93 -4.45 -9.13
C ASP A 17 -4.87 -4.97 -8.14
N TYR A 18 -4.36 -4.10 -7.25
CA TYR A 18 -3.39 -4.49 -6.23
C TYR A 18 -4.00 -5.36 -5.10
N LEU A 19 -5.32 -5.29 -4.89
CA LEU A 19 -6.02 -6.10 -3.89
C LEU A 19 -5.88 -7.60 -4.18
N LEU A 20 -5.60 -8.00 -5.42
CA LEU A 20 -5.38 -9.40 -5.76
C LEU A 20 -4.10 -9.99 -5.15
N TYR A 21 -3.18 -9.15 -4.68
CA TYR A 21 -1.85 -9.51 -4.23
C TYR A 21 -1.63 -9.33 -2.72
N CYS A 22 -2.66 -8.94 -1.96
CA CYS A 22 -2.53 -8.73 -0.52
C CYS A 22 -3.86 -9.01 0.20
N ASP A 23 -3.77 -9.20 1.51
CA ASP A 23 -4.92 -9.28 2.41
C ASP A 23 -5.39 -7.89 2.88
N LYS A 24 -4.44 -6.96 2.94
CA LYS A 24 -4.65 -5.58 3.39
C LYS A 24 -3.86 -4.64 2.51
N SER A 25 -4.52 -3.59 2.05
CA SER A 25 -3.92 -2.54 1.22
C SER A 25 -4.09 -1.18 1.90
N TYR A 26 -3.01 -0.40 1.91
CA TYR A 26 -2.98 0.95 2.47
C TYR A 26 -2.26 1.91 1.53
N PHE A 27 -2.79 3.12 1.42
CA PHE A 27 -2.07 4.25 0.85
C PHE A 27 -1.13 4.84 1.91
N PHE A 28 0.07 5.26 1.50
CA PHE A 28 1.09 5.78 2.39
C PHE A 28 1.34 7.28 2.15
N GLY A 29 0.99 8.09 3.14
CA GLY A 29 1.07 9.56 3.11
C GLY A 29 1.96 10.13 4.22
N ASP A 30 2.32 11.41 4.12
CA ASP A 30 2.91 12.19 5.22
C ASP A 30 1.80 12.72 6.14
N ARG A 31 2.14 13.14 7.35
CA ARG A 31 1.16 13.68 8.32
C ARG A 31 0.25 14.78 7.78
N GLU A 32 0.74 15.59 6.84
CA GLU A 32 -0.04 16.67 6.21
C GLU A 32 -1.04 16.16 5.18
N PHE A 33 -0.88 14.91 4.74
CA PHE A 33 -1.81 14.24 3.85
C PHE A 33 -3.11 13.98 4.59
N ARG A 34 -4.12 14.80 4.30
CA ARG A 34 -5.49 14.54 4.71
C ARG A 34 -6.17 13.73 3.60
N PRO A 35 -6.44 12.44 3.81
CA PRO A 35 -7.17 11.65 2.83
C PRO A 35 -8.60 12.18 2.75
N HIS A 36 -8.88 12.98 1.74
CA HIS A 36 -10.23 13.34 1.36
C HIS A 36 -10.53 12.63 0.04
N SER A 37 -11.08 11.42 0.11
CA SER A 37 -11.58 10.75 -1.08
C SER A 37 -12.91 11.37 -1.45
N LYS A 38 -13.00 11.97 -2.63
CA LYS A 38 -14.29 12.42 -3.19
C LYS A 38 -15.10 11.26 -3.79
N ASP A 39 -14.46 10.11 -4.05
CA ASP A 39 -15.01 9.04 -4.91
C ASP A 39 -14.72 7.58 -4.44
N ASP A 40 -14.39 6.70 -5.40
CA ASP A 40 -14.28 5.24 -5.41
C ASP A 40 -13.29 4.61 -4.43
N LYS A 41 -12.51 5.44 -3.73
CA LYS A 41 -11.50 5.07 -2.72
C LYS A 41 -12.04 5.09 -1.29
N THR A 42 -13.36 5.19 -1.15
CA THR A 42 -14.05 5.07 0.14
C THR A 42 -13.75 3.70 0.76
N GLY A 43 -13.28 3.69 2.01
CA GLY A 43 -12.91 2.47 2.74
C GLY A 43 -11.47 1.99 2.52
N ALA A 44 -10.68 2.64 1.67
CA ALA A 44 -9.25 2.34 1.57
C ALA A 44 -8.51 2.69 2.88
N GLY A 45 -7.53 1.86 3.25
CA GLY A 45 -6.69 2.11 4.41
C GLY A 45 -5.65 3.19 4.15
N PHE A 46 -5.22 3.90 5.20
CA PHE A 46 -4.17 4.91 5.15
C PHE A 46 -3.16 4.75 6.27
N LEU A 47 -1.89 4.74 5.87
CA LEU A 47 -0.73 4.82 6.75
C LEU A 47 -0.14 6.22 6.65
N LEU A 48 0.18 6.82 7.80
CA LEU A 48 0.86 8.11 7.87
C LEU A 48 2.26 7.94 8.44
N LYS A 49 3.22 8.60 7.81
CA LYS A 49 4.59 8.71 8.33
C LYS A 49 4.67 9.82 9.37
N TYR A 50 5.29 9.51 10.51
CA TYR A 50 5.61 10.48 11.56
C TYR A 50 7.08 10.34 11.97
N GLY A 51 7.96 11.18 11.40
CA GLY A 51 9.40 11.06 11.62
C GLY A 51 9.92 9.69 11.18
N ASN A 52 10.29 8.85 12.15
CA ASN A 52 10.75 7.46 11.93
C ASN A 52 9.69 6.40 12.25
N THR A 53 8.45 6.80 12.58
CA THR A 53 7.34 5.89 12.83
C THR A 53 6.33 5.91 11.69
N ILE A 54 5.55 4.83 11.60
CA ILE A 54 4.43 4.68 10.68
C ILE A 54 3.21 4.35 11.53
N GLU A 55 2.11 5.07 11.34
CA GLU A 55 0.87 4.90 12.08
C GLU A 55 -0.30 4.61 11.14
N VAL A 56 -1.22 3.75 11.57
CA VAL A 56 -2.49 3.52 10.86
C VAL A 56 -3.44 4.67 11.19
N CYS A 57 -3.68 5.53 10.21
CA CYS A 57 -4.62 6.65 10.36
C CYS A 57 -6.06 6.21 10.08
N TYR A 58 -6.22 5.35 9.07
CA TYR A 58 -7.49 4.72 8.74
C TYR A 58 -7.26 3.25 8.45
N GLU A 59 -7.99 2.39 9.15
CA GLU A 59 -7.98 0.96 8.85
C GLU A 59 -8.69 0.70 7.52
N THR A 60 -8.23 -0.30 6.77
CA THR A 60 -8.92 -0.70 5.54
C THR A 60 -10.22 -1.40 5.88
N ALA A 61 -11.33 -0.91 5.31
CA ALA A 61 -12.66 -1.50 5.44
C ALA A 61 -12.99 -2.43 4.27
N ILE A 62 -12.07 -2.59 3.32
CA ILE A 62 -12.29 -3.37 2.10
C ILE A 62 -11.95 -4.82 2.35
N GLU A 63 -12.98 -5.66 2.44
CA GLU A 63 -12.83 -7.10 2.52
C GLU A 63 -12.36 -7.66 1.17
N HIS A 64 -11.20 -8.31 1.18
CA HIS A 64 -10.65 -9.05 0.06
C HIS A 64 -9.65 -10.10 0.59
N SER A 65 -9.25 -11.03 -0.27
CA SER A 65 -8.18 -12.00 0.01
C SER A 65 -7.32 -12.14 -1.23
N GLU A 66 -6.05 -12.39 -1.00
CA GLU A 66 -5.05 -12.63 -2.02
C GLU A 66 -5.36 -13.90 -2.83
N LYS A 67 -5.13 -13.85 -4.14
CA LYS A 67 -5.43 -15.00 -5.00
C LYS A 67 -4.40 -16.12 -4.94
N ASN A 68 -3.15 -15.83 -4.57
CA ASN A 68 -2.04 -16.77 -4.70
C ASN A 68 -0.90 -16.51 -3.70
N ARG A 69 -1.20 -16.75 -2.42
CA ARG A 69 -0.31 -16.47 -1.28
C ARG A 69 1.10 -17.05 -1.44
N ASP A 70 1.21 -18.33 -1.79
CA ASP A 70 2.51 -19.01 -1.88
C ASP A 70 3.40 -18.41 -2.98
N THR A 71 2.80 -18.09 -4.13
CA THR A 71 3.53 -17.44 -5.23
C THR A 71 3.98 -16.04 -4.86
N ILE A 72 3.16 -15.29 -4.11
CA ILE A 72 3.51 -13.96 -3.60
C ILE A 72 4.68 -14.07 -2.62
N ILE A 73 4.60 -14.98 -1.64
CA ILE A 73 5.66 -15.20 -0.63
C ILE A 73 6.98 -15.60 -1.31
N PHE A 74 6.93 -16.52 -2.27
CA PHE A 74 8.10 -16.94 -3.02
C PHE A 74 8.73 -15.77 -3.79
N SER A 75 7.90 -14.96 -4.45
CA SER A 75 8.37 -13.80 -5.22
C SER A 75 9.04 -12.74 -4.34
N ILE A 76 8.44 -12.46 -3.18
CA ILE A 76 9.02 -11.55 -2.17
C ILE A 76 10.35 -12.11 -1.66
N SER A 77 10.38 -13.38 -1.25
CA SER A 77 11.58 -14.02 -0.73
C SER A 77 12.72 -14.00 -1.74
N ARG A 78 12.42 -14.30 -3.02
CA ARG A 78 13.39 -14.25 -4.10
C ARG A 78 13.93 -12.83 -4.32
N ALA A 79 13.08 -11.81 -4.27
CA ALA A 79 13.50 -10.42 -4.41
C ALA A 79 14.42 -9.97 -3.26
N ILE A 80 14.06 -10.31 -2.01
CA ILE A 80 14.88 -10.01 -0.83
C ILE A 80 16.24 -10.72 -0.92
N SER A 81 16.26 -12.01 -1.25
CA SER A 81 17.52 -12.76 -1.39
C SER A 81 18.42 -12.19 -2.48
N LYS A 82 17.85 -11.78 -3.63
CA LYS A 82 18.62 -11.12 -4.69
C LYS A 82 19.23 -9.81 -4.20
N LYS A 83 18.46 -8.99 -3.48
CA LYS A 83 18.96 -7.73 -2.93
C LYS A 83 20.08 -7.94 -1.92
N LEU A 84 19.96 -8.96 -1.06
CA LEU A 84 20.96 -9.30 -0.06
C LEU A 84 22.25 -9.85 -0.67
N VAL A 85 22.17 -10.65 -1.73
CA VAL A 85 23.33 -11.27 -2.39
C VAL A 85 24.01 -10.31 -3.37
N TYR A 86 23.24 -9.57 -4.15
CA TYR A 86 23.76 -8.77 -5.28
C TYR A 86 23.74 -7.25 -5.04
N GLY A 87 23.18 -6.77 -3.93
CA GLY A 87 23.19 -5.35 -3.56
C GLY A 87 22.25 -4.43 -4.37
N TYR A 88 21.38 -4.99 -5.22
CA TYR A 88 20.36 -4.25 -5.99
C TYR A 88 18.99 -4.26 -5.29
#